data_AF-A0A842JMQ2-F1
#
_entry.id   AF-A0A842JMQ2-F1
#
_cell.length_a   1.000
_cell.length_b   1.000
_cell.length_c   1.000
_cell.angle_alpha   90.00
_cell.angle_beta   90.00
_cell.angle_gamma   90.00
#
_symmetry.space_group_name_H-M   'P 1'
#
loop_
_entity.id
_entity.type
_entity.pdbx_description
1 polymer ?
#
loop_
_entity_poly.entity_id
_entity_poly.type
_entity_poly.pdbx_seq_one_letter_code
_entity_poly.pdbx_strand_id
1 'polypeptide(L)'
;MPLTEQHTTRYADALMTLALAARRPATVVNTGTGYAVRVDFEHSVHLLATNAPGDLSSDPDAQHPWTVRFVQRQIEGEDTQLVEVTGEWLVDAFDRALAALPIPGIGDEPETEPSSPAGCVAPAPAR
;
A
#
# COMPACT_ATOMS: atom_id res chain seq x y z
N MET A 1 12.51 18.87 -15.21
CA MET A 1 12.47 17.71 -16.13
C MET A 1 11.12 17.71 -16.82
N PRO A 2 11.05 17.75 -18.16
CA PRO A 2 9.81 18.00 -18.89
C PRO A 2 8.77 16.86 -18.83
N LEU A 3 9.18 15.63 -18.50
CA LEU A 3 8.22 14.51 -18.33
C LEU A 3 7.41 14.62 -17.04
N THR A 4 8.04 15.04 -15.93
CA THR A 4 7.33 15.22 -14.65
C THR A 4 6.19 16.24 -14.78
N GLU A 5 6.40 17.33 -15.52
CA GLU A 5 5.38 18.36 -15.76
C GLU A 5 4.22 17.85 -16.63
N GLN A 6 4.53 17.05 -17.66
CA GLN A 6 3.51 16.40 -18.49
C GLN A 6 2.67 15.41 -17.69
N HIS A 7 3.30 14.56 -16.87
CA HIS A 7 2.58 13.63 -15.99
C HIS A 7 1.78 14.38 -14.91
N THR A 8 2.33 15.45 -14.33
CA THR A 8 1.61 16.26 -13.33
C THR A 8 0.35 16.89 -13.92
N THR A 9 0.44 17.40 -15.16
CA THR A 9 -0.72 17.97 -15.87
C THR A 9 -1.73 16.88 -16.22
N ARG A 10 -1.28 15.71 -16.70
CA ARG A 10 -2.13 14.58 -17.07
C ARG A 10 -2.88 14.00 -15.87
N TYR A 11 -2.17 13.77 -14.77
CA TYR A 11 -2.72 13.16 -13.56
C TYR A 11 -3.18 14.20 -12.54
N ALA A 12 -3.48 15.44 -12.97
CA ALA A 12 -3.91 16.52 -12.09
C ALA A 12 -5.18 16.15 -11.28
N ASP A 13 -6.13 15.45 -11.90
CA ASP A 13 -7.33 14.96 -11.22
C ASP A 13 -6.99 13.91 -10.16
N ALA A 14 -6.14 12.93 -10.49
CA ALA A 14 -5.66 11.92 -9.55
C ALA A 14 -4.87 12.53 -8.39
N LEU A 15 -4.04 13.53 -8.67
CA LEU A 15 -3.29 14.29 -7.67
C LEU A 15 -4.24 15.04 -6.74
N MET A 16 -5.24 15.74 -7.29
CA MET A 16 -6.21 16.48 -6.49
C MET A 16 -7.07 15.53 -5.65
N THR A 17 -7.52 14.43 -6.23
CA THR A 17 -8.30 13.39 -5.56
C THR A 17 -7.55 12.77 -4.40
N LEU A 18 -6.29 12.34 -4.60
CA LEU A 18 -5.45 11.84 -3.52
C LEU A 18 -5.15 12.93 -2.49
N ALA A 19 -4.92 14.17 -2.92
CA ALA A 19 -4.62 15.24 -1.99
C ALA A 19 -5.79 15.54 -1.05
N LEU A 20 -7.02 15.46 -1.57
CA LEU A 20 -8.26 15.60 -0.80
C LEU A 20 -8.48 14.39 0.10
N ALA A 21 -8.33 13.17 -0.42
CA ALA A 21 -8.57 11.92 0.33
C ALA A 21 -7.54 11.72 1.47
N ALA A 22 -6.26 11.89 1.18
CA ALA A 22 -5.18 11.78 2.16
C ALA A 22 -5.05 13.03 3.04
N ARG A 23 -5.69 14.15 2.67
CA ARG A 23 -5.54 15.48 3.29
C ARG A 23 -4.08 15.92 3.38
N ARG A 24 -3.28 15.56 2.37
CA ARG A 24 -1.84 15.80 2.26
C ARG A 24 -1.50 16.11 0.81
N PRO A 25 -0.48 16.90 0.51
CA PRO A 25 -0.11 17.18 -0.88
C PRO A 25 0.32 15.89 -1.60
N ALA A 26 -0.21 15.70 -2.82
CA ALA A 26 0.21 14.64 -3.72
C ALA A 26 1.13 15.22 -4.81
N THR A 27 2.17 14.49 -5.18
CA THR A 27 3.13 14.91 -6.22
C THR A 27 3.50 13.75 -7.12
N VAL A 28 3.86 14.03 -8.38
CA VAL A 28 4.44 13.00 -9.25
C VAL A 28 5.94 12.95 -8.99
N VAL A 29 6.45 11.77 -8.65
CA VAL A 29 7.87 11.53 -8.44
C VAL A 29 8.40 10.48 -9.40
N ASN A 30 9.68 10.58 -9.74
CA ASN A 30 10.40 9.53 -10.45
C ASN A 30 11.02 8.58 -9.41
N THR A 31 10.69 7.29 -9.49
CA THR A 31 11.13 6.24 -8.55
C THR A 31 12.43 5.55 -9.00
N GLY A 32 13.00 5.95 -10.13
CA GLY A 32 14.13 5.31 -10.80
C GLY A 32 13.71 4.22 -11.79
N THR A 33 12.59 3.54 -11.54
CA THR A 33 12.00 2.54 -12.44
C THR A 33 10.86 3.09 -13.30
N GLY A 34 10.34 4.26 -12.95
CA GLY A 34 9.21 4.90 -13.60
C GLY A 34 8.77 6.15 -12.84
N TYR A 35 7.52 6.55 -13.07
CA TYR A 35 6.82 7.61 -12.37
C TYR A 35 5.73 7.02 -11.49
N ALA A 36 5.47 7.67 -10.36
CA ALA A 36 4.38 7.34 -9.48
C ALA A 36 3.79 8.62 -8.88
N VAL A 37 2.50 8.58 -8.53
CA VAL A 37 1.91 9.60 -7.67
C VAL A 37 2.27 9.27 -6.23
N ARG A 38 2.97 10.17 -5.56
CA ARG A 38 3.44 10.03 -4.18
C ARG A 38 2.68 10.95 -3.24
N VAL A 39 2.33 10.40 -2.08
CA VAL A 39 1.85 11.17 -0.93
C VAL A 39 2.73 10.82 0.26
N ASP A 40 3.33 11.84 0.88
CA ASP A 40 4.14 11.68 2.07
C ASP A 40 3.29 11.79 3.34
N PHE A 41 3.47 10.82 4.24
CA PHE A 41 2.86 10.77 5.56
C PHE A 41 3.94 10.95 6.64
N GLU A 42 3.50 10.97 7.90
CA GLU A 42 4.39 10.99 9.05
C GLU A 42 5.14 9.64 9.20
N HIS A 43 6.12 9.57 10.12
CA HIS A 43 6.85 8.34 10.44
C HIS A 43 7.57 7.68 9.26
N SER A 44 8.06 8.48 8.30
CA SER A 44 8.76 8.00 7.10
C SER A 44 7.91 7.08 6.21
N VAL A 45 6.59 7.09 6.37
CA VAL A 45 5.66 6.35 5.51
C VAL A 45 5.28 7.22 4.33
N HIS A 46 5.26 6.63 3.14
CA HIS A 46 4.77 7.27 1.95
C HIS A 46 3.95 6.30 1.12
N LEU A 47 2.98 6.84 0.40
CA LEU A 47 2.17 6.12 -0.56
C LEU A 47 2.75 6.34 -1.96
N LEU A 48 2.73 5.29 -2.76
CA LEU A 48 2.98 5.32 -4.20
C LEU A 48 1.77 4.73 -4.93
N ALA A 49 1.21 5.50 -5.86
CA ALA A 49 0.13 5.06 -6.73
C ALA A 49 0.57 5.02 -8.20
N THR A 50 0.30 3.90 -8.86
CA THR A 50 0.65 3.60 -10.24
C THR A 50 -0.54 2.96 -10.96
N ASN A 51 -0.77 3.32 -12.22
CA ASN A 51 -1.79 2.69 -13.08
C ASN A 51 -1.16 1.83 -14.19
N ALA A 52 0.13 1.54 -14.09
CA ALA A 52 0.83 0.55 -14.89
C ALA A 52 1.83 -0.21 -13.98
N PRO A 53 2.34 -1.38 -14.40
CA PRO A 53 3.24 -2.18 -13.58
C PRO A 53 4.53 -1.41 -13.23
N GLY A 54 4.57 -0.84 -12.02
CA GLY A 54 5.72 -0.07 -11.53
C GLY A 54 5.91 1.32 -12.15
N ASP A 55 4.92 1.83 -12.89
CA ASP A 55 4.99 3.12 -13.60
C ASP A 55 3.61 3.79 -13.74
N LEU A 56 3.59 5.05 -14.16
CA LEU A 56 2.39 5.71 -14.66
C LEU A 56 2.27 5.52 -16.16
N SER A 57 1.12 5.04 -16.60
CA SER A 57 0.81 4.87 -18.02
C SER A 57 1.05 6.18 -18.77
N SER A 58 1.67 6.05 -19.94
CA SER A 58 1.83 7.13 -20.90
C SER A 58 0.61 7.28 -21.83
N ASP A 59 -0.31 6.32 -21.81
CA ASP A 59 -1.53 6.28 -22.62
C ASP A 59 -2.68 7.02 -21.92
N PRO A 60 -3.27 8.07 -22.52
CA PRO A 60 -4.36 8.85 -21.95
C PRO A 60 -5.72 8.14 -21.93
N ASP A 61 -5.94 7.14 -22.79
CA ASP A 61 -7.23 6.45 -22.91
C ASP A 61 -7.27 5.13 -22.11
N ALA A 62 -6.12 4.72 -21.59
CA ALA A 62 -5.98 3.48 -20.87
C ALA A 62 -6.56 3.58 -19.44
N GLN A 63 -7.76 3.04 -19.26
CA GLN A 63 -8.38 2.82 -17.97
C GLN A 63 -7.81 1.55 -17.34
N HIS A 64 -6.55 1.64 -16.90
CA HIS A 64 -5.93 0.58 -16.13
C HIS A 64 -6.31 0.69 -14.65
N PRO A 65 -6.43 -0.45 -13.95
CA PRO A 65 -6.63 -0.44 -12.51
C PRO A 65 -5.44 0.22 -11.82
N TRP A 66 -5.72 0.89 -10.71
CA TRP A 66 -4.73 1.57 -9.89
C TRP A 66 -4.17 0.62 -8.84
N THR A 67 -2.85 0.56 -8.76
CA THR A 67 -2.13 -0.10 -7.67
C THR A 67 -1.61 0.96 -6.72
N VAL A 68 -1.95 0.83 -5.45
CA VAL A 68 -1.52 1.68 -4.34
C VAL A 68 -0.65 0.88 -3.40
N ARG A 69 0.53 1.42 -3.09
CA ARG A 69 1.53 0.79 -2.23
C ARG A 69 1.90 1.75 -1.11
N PHE A 70 1.83 1.30 0.14
CA PHE A 70 2.43 2.03 1.24
C PHE A 70 3.80 1.47 1.55
N VAL A 71 4.76 2.36 1.70
CA VAL A 71 6.16 2.05 1.87
C VAL A 71 6.69 2.84 3.06
N GLN A 72 7.28 2.15 4.03
CA GLN A 72 7.99 2.78 5.14
C GLN A 72 9.48 2.85 4.82
N ARG A 73 9.99 4.06 4.70
CA ARG A 73 11.41 4.30 4.51
C ARG A 73 12.17 3.95 5.78
N GLN A 74 13.12 3.03 5.66
CA GLN A 74 14.02 2.65 6.74
C GLN A 74 15.23 3.60 6.76
N ILE A 75 15.74 3.91 7.96
CA ILE A 75 16.90 4.80 8.12
C ILE A 75 18.19 4.09 7.72
N GLU A 76 18.28 2.78 7.96
CA GLU A 76 19.45 1.94 7.68
C GLU A 76 19.03 0.64 6.98
N GLY A 77 18.50 0.73 5.75
CA GLY A 77 18.12 -0.46 5.00
C GLY A 77 17.27 -0.18 3.77
N GLU A 78 16.74 -1.26 3.19
CA GLU A 78 15.76 -1.17 2.12
C GLU A 78 14.40 -0.73 2.65
N ASP A 79 13.70 0.06 1.84
CA ASP A 79 12.35 0.50 2.11
C ASP A 79 11.43 -0.72 2.32
N THR A 80 10.65 -0.70 3.40
CA THR A 80 9.74 -1.80 3.72
C THR A 80 8.36 -1.55 3.13
N GLN A 81 7.91 -2.41 2.23
CA GLN A 81 6.52 -2.39 1.75
C GLN A 81 5.59 -2.86 2.87
N LEU A 82 4.66 -2.00 3.27
CA LEU A 82 3.66 -2.30 4.30
C LEU A 82 2.45 -2.99 3.69
N VAL A 83 1.92 -2.45 2.60
CA VAL A 83 0.76 -2.99 1.90
C VAL A 83 0.80 -2.63 0.42
N GLU A 84 0.21 -3.48 -0.39
CA GLU A 84 -0.03 -3.27 -1.82
C GLU A 84 -1.44 -3.73 -2.16
N VAL A 85 -2.22 -2.84 -2.77
CA VAL A 85 -3.59 -3.13 -3.17
C VAL A 85 -3.84 -2.59 -4.56
N THR A 86 -4.58 -3.36 -5.35
CA THR A 86 -5.08 -2.95 -6.65
C THR A 86 -6.59 -2.74 -6.59
N GLY A 87 -7.04 -1.61 -7.13
CA GLY A 87 -8.45 -1.24 -7.27
C GLY A 87 -8.75 -0.76 -8.69
N GLU A 88 -10.01 -0.83 -9.09
CA GLU A 88 -10.44 -0.33 -10.40
C GLU A 88 -10.23 1.18 -10.49
N TRP A 89 -10.56 1.89 -9.41
CA TRP A 89 -10.36 3.33 -9.27
C TRP A 89 -9.31 3.64 -8.21
N LEU A 90 -8.63 4.78 -8.37
CA LEU A 90 -7.60 5.24 -7.43
C LEU A 90 -8.13 5.38 -6.01
N VAL A 91 -9.34 5.92 -5.84
CA VAL A 91 -9.96 6.09 -4.52
C VAL A 91 -10.26 4.73 -3.87
N ASP A 92 -10.76 3.77 -4.64
CA ASP A 92 -11.04 2.42 -4.13
C ASP A 92 -9.75 1.71 -3.70
N ALA A 93 -8.70 1.81 -4.53
CA ALA A 93 -7.39 1.26 -4.21
C ALA A 93 -6.81 1.91 -2.94
N PHE A 94 -6.97 3.23 -2.79
CA PHE A 94 -6.52 3.98 -1.62
C PHE A 94 -7.28 3.58 -0.36
N ASP A 95 -8.61 3.53 -0.40
CA ASP A 95 -9.45 3.16 0.75
C ASP A 95 -9.13 1.75 1.25
N ARG A 96 -9.03 0.79 0.32
CA ARG A 96 -8.65 -0.59 0.64
C ARG A 96 -7.24 -0.68 1.21
N ALA A 97 -6.30 0.10 0.67
CA ALA A 97 -4.93 0.12 1.19
C ALA A 97 -4.88 0.70 2.61
N LEU A 98 -5.65 1.76 2.90
CA LEU A 98 -5.79 2.29 4.26
C LEU A 98 -6.41 1.28 5.22
N ALA A 99 -7.44 0.56 4.79
CA ALA A 99 -8.09 -0.47 5.60
C ALA A 99 -7.17 -1.66 5.91
N ALA A 100 -6.19 -1.92 5.03
CA ALA A 100 -5.22 -3.00 5.17
C ALA A 100 -3.88 -2.56 5.80
N LEU A 101 -3.71 -1.28 6.15
CA LEU A 101 -2.50 -0.82 6.82
C LEU A 101 -2.39 -1.46 8.21
N PRO A 102 -1.24 -2.07 8.54
CA PRO A 102 -1.00 -2.57 9.89
C PRO A 102 -0.92 -1.36 10.84
N ILE A 103 -1.96 -1.14 11.64
CA ILE A 103 -1.95 -0.09 12.68
C ILE A 103 -1.03 -0.59 13.78
N PRO A 104 0.13 0.05 14.04
CA PRO A 104 0.97 -0.35 15.16
C PRO A 104 0.18 -0.16 16.46
N GLY A 105 -0.19 -1.28 17.09
CA GLY A 105 -0.95 -1.33 18.34
C GLY A 105 -2.35 -1.97 18.27
N ILE A 106 -2.86 -2.37 17.10
CA ILE A 106 -4.13 -3.13 17.00
C ILE A 106 -3.99 -4.29 15.99
N GLY A 107 -3.47 -5.43 16.46
CA GLY A 107 -3.47 -6.78 15.82
C GLY A 107 -2.55 -6.93 14.60
N ASP A 108 -1.62 -7.88 14.50
CA ASP A 108 -1.75 -9.32 14.72
C ASP A 108 -0.40 -9.86 15.25
N GLU A 109 -0.34 -10.26 16.52
CA GLU A 109 0.61 -11.30 16.90
C GLU A 109 0.08 -12.57 16.25
N PRO A 110 0.79 -13.22 15.30
CA PRO A 110 0.38 -14.54 14.88
C PRO A 110 0.56 -15.43 16.11
N GLU A 111 -0.54 -15.71 16.81
CA GLU A 111 -0.63 -16.71 17.85
C GLU A 111 -0.26 -18.04 17.20
N THR A 112 1.05 -18.30 17.15
CA THR A 112 1.62 -19.55 16.70
C THR A 112 1.40 -20.49 17.87
N GLU A 113 0.18 -20.99 18.01
CA GLU A 113 -0.16 -22.03 18.97
C GLU A 113 0.62 -23.29 18.55
N PRO A 114 1.62 -23.76 19.32
CA PRO A 114 2.27 -25.02 19.01
C PRO A 114 1.29 -26.13 19.34
N SER A 115 0.66 -26.68 18.29
CA SER A 115 -0.16 -27.89 18.36
C SER A 115 0.63 -29.01 19.04
N SER A 116 0.29 -29.27 20.30
CA SER A 116 0.86 -30.34 21.10
C SER A 116 -0.22 -30.88 22.03
N PRO A 117 -0.78 -32.06 21.76
CA PRO A 117 -1.42 -32.85 22.79
C PRO A 117 -0.45 -33.97 23.22
N ALA A 118 0.44 -33.65 24.16
CA ALA A 118 0.99 -34.66 25.05
C ALA A 118 -0.14 -35.17 25.96
N GLY A 119 -0.20 -36.49 26.10
CA GLY A 119 -1.38 -37.20 26.58
C GLY A 119 -1.90 -36.83 27.97
N CYS A 120 -3.19 -37.08 28.18
CA CYS A 120 -3.69 -37.39 29.50
C CYS A 120 -4.75 -38.50 29.43
N VAL A 121 -4.50 -39.50 30.27
CA VAL A 121 -5.26 -40.71 30.62
C VAL A 121 -6.69 -40.41 31.08
N ALA A 122 -7.62 -41.33 30.81
CA ALA A 122 -8.83 -41.55 31.63
C ALA A 122 -9.42 -42.97 31.39
N PRO A 123 -10.35 -43.49 32.21
CA PRO A 123 -10.09 -44.61 33.11
C PRO A 123 -10.98 -45.86 32.86
N ALA A 124 -10.67 -46.96 33.55
CA ALA A 124 -11.50 -48.17 33.63
C ALA A 124 -12.86 -47.91 34.32
N PRO A 125 -13.89 -48.71 33.98
CA PRO A 125 -14.69 -49.32 35.05
C PRO A 125 -15.00 -50.81 34.84
N ALA A 126 -15.16 -51.49 35.97
CA ALA A 126 -15.44 -52.92 36.13
C ALA A 126 -16.90 -53.32 35.83
N ARG A 127 -17.09 -54.47 35.18
CA ARG A 127 -17.92 -55.59 35.66
C ARG A 127 -17.69 -56.87 34.86
#